data_AF-A0A5B0DQ49-F1
#
_entry.id   AF-A0A5B0DQ49-F1
#
_cell.length_a   1.000
_cell.length_b   1.000
_cell.length_c   1.000
_cell.angle_alpha   90.00
_cell.angle_beta   90.00
_cell.angle_gamma   90.00
#
_symmetry.space_group_name_H-M   'P 1'
#
loop_
_entity.id
_entity.type
_entity.pdbx_description
1 polymer ?
#
loop_
_entity_poly.entity_id
_entity_poly.type
_entity_poly.pdbx_seq_one_letter_code
_entity_poly.pdbx_strand_id
1 'polypeptide(L)'
;KVSLASVAKPEGKLTIANNNPKTGTFDVIVSEVSSPQGVREVLLPTWSNEQGQDDLIWHKAQKQSDGTYKFTVRASEHKNSVGDYSVHLYYVQNDGKMVGVGGTTTKVSIATGEKPQGKISIQNKNNETGEFDIVVSGVVAPEGVKTVYLPTWSSQNGQDDTQWYTAERQADGTYRKHIYARDHKNSQGEYNVHLYYLNNRNQLQGAGGEKTTISIKHPQSPSSQRDRVLAAAAAMVGVKGGSAEHHRLVNDYNSVKPLPVGYAVKNSDDWCDIFTTVIFQREGLSDLIGRECGVERHIHIFKRLGIWNEDGNSTPEAGDIITFNWDQNSQQNDGWADHIGIVEKVENGIIHTIEGNSNNEVKRNTYRIGHGNIRGFASPRYR
;
A
#
# COMPACT_ATOMS: atom_id res chain seq x y z
N LYS A 1 31.35 49.11 40.35
CA LYS A 1 30.97 47.68 40.42
C LYS A 1 29.92 47.44 39.33
N VAL A 2 30.31 46.89 38.19
CA VAL A 2 29.36 46.44 37.16
C VAL A 2 28.89 45.05 37.60
N SER A 3 27.63 44.90 37.96
CA SER A 3 27.03 43.59 38.22
C SER A 3 26.87 42.87 36.88
N LEU A 4 27.61 41.78 36.69
CA LEU A 4 27.32 40.82 35.62
C LEU A 4 25.93 40.25 35.88
N ALA A 5 24.95 40.61 35.05
CA ALA A 5 23.66 39.95 35.03
C ALA A 5 23.89 38.47 34.72
N SER A 6 23.41 37.57 35.59
CA SER A 6 23.49 36.13 35.33
C SER A 6 22.68 35.84 34.07
N VAL A 7 23.36 35.42 33.01
CA VAL A 7 22.71 34.96 31.78
C VAL A 7 21.79 33.80 32.17
N ALA A 8 20.48 33.94 31.91
CA ALA A 8 19.52 32.88 32.15
C ALA A 8 19.98 31.61 31.40
N LYS A 9 19.95 30.46 32.07
CA LYS A 9 20.40 29.19 31.49
C LYS A 9 19.21 28.43 30.91
N PRO A 10 19.43 27.53 29.94
CA PRO A 10 18.41 26.58 29.55
C PRO A 10 17.97 25.71 30.73
N GLU A 11 16.67 25.45 30.82
CA GLU A 11 16.04 24.63 31.86
C GLU A 11 15.15 23.56 31.22
N GLY A 12 15.04 22.43 31.90
CA GLY A 12 14.22 21.29 31.47
C GLY A 12 14.29 20.17 32.48
N LYS A 13 13.13 19.63 32.85
CA LYS A 13 13.01 18.53 33.81
C LYS A 13 12.84 17.21 33.07
N LEU A 14 13.80 16.32 33.25
CA LEU A 14 13.73 14.94 32.77
C LEU A 14 12.95 14.06 33.74
N THR A 15 11.92 13.38 33.25
CA THR A 15 11.16 12.36 33.98
C THR A 15 11.18 11.06 33.20
N ILE A 16 11.48 9.96 33.89
CA ILE A 16 11.38 8.61 33.34
C ILE A 16 10.03 8.02 33.74
N ALA A 17 9.28 7.53 32.76
CA ALA A 17 7.97 6.92 32.96
C ALA A 17 7.85 5.60 32.17
N ASN A 18 6.83 4.80 32.47
CA ASN A 18 6.48 3.58 31.72
C ASN A 18 7.67 2.62 31.48
N ASN A 19 8.56 2.50 32.46
CA ASN A 19 9.66 1.54 32.40
C ASN A 19 9.09 0.12 32.46
N ASN A 20 9.09 -0.56 31.32
CA ASN A 20 8.39 -1.81 31.09
C ASN A 20 9.41 -2.94 30.82
N PRO A 21 9.62 -3.84 31.79
CA PRO A 21 10.57 -4.94 31.64
C PRO A 21 10.19 -5.95 30.55
N LYS A 22 8.92 -6.03 30.14
CA LYS A 22 8.48 -6.98 29.10
C LYS A 22 8.96 -6.54 27.72
N THR A 23 8.82 -5.25 27.45
CA THR A 23 9.18 -4.65 26.16
C THR A 23 10.60 -4.09 26.16
N GLY A 24 11.25 -4.00 27.32
CA GLY A 24 12.56 -3.35 27.47
C GLY A 24 12.50 -1.87 27.10
N THR A 25 11.36 -1.20 27.34
CA THR A 25 11.15 0.20 26.94
C THR A 25 10.91 1.10 28.12
N PHE A 26 11.29 2.37 28.00
CA PHE A 26 10.91 3.41 28.93
C PHE A 26 10.70 4.73 28.20
N ASP A 27 9.82 5.56 28.74
CA ASP A 27 9.55 6.89 28.23
C ASP A 27 10.44 7.92 28.92
N VAL A 28 11.04 8.79 28.12
CA VAL A 28 11.72 10.00 28.57
C VAL A 28 10.81 11.18 28.26
N ILE A 29 10.37 11.87 29.31
CA ILE A 29 9.50 13.05 29.22
C ILE A 29 10.29 14.26 29.68
N VAL A 30 10.31 15.31 28.86
CA VAL A 30 10.92 16.61 29.17
C VAL A 30 9.81 17.61 29.40
N SER A 31 9.68 18.09 30.64
CA SER A 31 8.77 19.16 31.03
C SER A 31 9.55 20.42 31.42
N GLU A 32 8.83 21.51 31.72
CA GLU A 32 9.45 22.78 32.17
C GLU A 32 10.51 23.29 31.17
N VAL A 33 10.22 23.13 29.87
CA VAL A 33 11.15 23.45 28.78
C VAL A 33 11.29 24.96 28.62
N SER A 34 12.49 25.48 28.91
CA SER A 34 12.80 26.90 28.79
C SER A 34 14.21 27.11 28.24
N SER A 35 14.38 28.03 27.30
CA SER A 35 15.69 28.48 26.85
C SER A 35 15.62 29.93 26.36
N PRO A 36 16.51 30.83 26.80
CA PRO A 36 16.46 32.24 26.38
C PRO A 36 16.65 32.47 24.88
N GLN A 37 17.31 31.53 24.18
CA GLN A 37 17.51 31.57 22.73
C GLN A 37 16.45 30.76 21.95
N GLY A 38 15.37 30.35 22.62
CA GLY A 38 14.36 29.46 22.08
C GLY A 38 14.81 28.00 21.96
N VAL A 39 13.85 27.11 21.71
CA VAL A 39 14.07 25.67 21.54
C VAL A 39 13.50 25.26 20.19
N ARG A 40 14.38 24.90 19.26
CA ARG A 40 14.04 24.37 17.94
C ARG A 40 13.87 22.86 17.97
N GLU A 41 14.76 22.16 18.68
CA GLU A 41 14.70 20.70 18.85
C GLU A 41 15.11 20.29 20.26
N VAL A 42 14.54 19.17 20.73
CA VAL A 42 14.90 18.51 21.98
C VAL A 42 15.55 17.18 21.64
N LEU A 43 16.82 17.03 22.03
CA LEU A 43 17.63 15.84 21.77
C LEU A 43 17.93 15.11 23.08
N LEU A 44 17.83 13.78 23.03
CA LEU A 44 17.97 12.86 24.14
C LEU A 44 19.02 11.80 23.84
N PRO A 45 20.33 12.15 23.83
CA PRO A 45 21.40 11.17 23.77
C PRO A 45 21.27 10.17 24.93
N THR A 46 21.19 8.89 24.56
CA THR A 46 20.91 7.78 25.47
C THR A 46 21.89 6.64 25.22
N TRP A 47 22.36 5.97 26.27
CA TRP A 47 23.23 4.80 26.20
C TRP A 47 23.05 3.91 27.43
N SER A 48 23.43 2.64 27.30
CA SER A 48 23.55 1.73 28.43
C SER A 48 24.95 1.83 29.05
N ASN A 49 25.04 1.74 30.37
CA ASN A 49 26.34 1.84 31.06
C ASN A 49 27.10 0.49 31.07
N GLU A 50 26.54 -0.58 30.48
CA GLU A 50 27.07 -1.95 30.55
C GLU A 50 28.48 -2.07 29.93
N GLN A 51 28.73 -1.35 28.83
CA GLN A 51 30.06 -1.26 28.19
C GLN A 51 30.47 0.20 27.89
N GLY A 52 30.09 1.12 28.78
CA GLY A 52 30.43 2.54 28.65
C GLY A 52 29.42 3.32 27.82
N GLN A 53 29.81 3.85 26.66
CA GLN A 53 28.93 4.58 25.72
C GLN A 53 28.95 3.92 24.33
N ASP A 54 29.18 2.61 24.28
CA ASP A 54 29.37 1.84 23.05
C ASP A 54 28.08 1.68 22.22
N ASP A 55 26.94 2.05 22.78
CA ASP A 55 25.61 2.02 22.17
C ASP A 55 24.88 3.37 22.23
N LEU A 56 25.63 4.49 22.29
CA LEU A 56 25.08 5.85 22.29
C LEU A 56 24.23 6.13 21.04
N ILE A 57 22.97 6.51 21.26
CA ILE A 57 22.05 6.97 20.20
C ILE A 57 21.46 8.33 20.58
N TRP A 58 21.43 9.25 19.61
CA TRP A 58 20.81 10.57 19.73
C TRP A 58 19.36 10.52 19.26
N HIS A 59 18.41 10.59 20.19
CA HIS A 59 16.99 10.59 19.86
C HIS A 59 16.42 12.00 19.81
N LYS A 60 15.59 12.30 18.80
CA LYS A 60 14.82 13.55 18.73
C LYS A 60 13.45 13.36 19.38
N ALA A 61 13.19 14.08 20.46
CA ALA A 61 11.91 14.00 21.18
C ALA A 61 10.79 14.72 20.41
N GLN A 62 9.58 14.18 20.48
CA GLN A 62 8.40 14.75 19.84
C GLN A 62 7.65 15.65 20.82
N LYS A 63 7.26 16.84 20.37
CA LYS A 63 6.45 17.76 21.16
C LYS A 63 5.02 17.22 21.30
N GLN A 64 4.52 17.18 22.52
CA GLN A 64 3.16 16.77 22.87
C GLN A 64 2.21 17.98 22.91
N SER A 65 0.90 17.74 22.92
CA SER A 65 -0.13 18.78 22.92
C SER A 65 -0.15 19.63 24.21
N ASP A 66 0.31 19.07 25.33
CA ASP A 66 0.46 19.75 26.62
C ASP A 66 1.75 20.58 26.73
N GLY A 67 2.57 20.60 25.67
CA GLY A 67 3.82 21.34 25.61
C GLY A 67 5.05 20.58 26.11
N THR A 68 4.89 19.38 26.66
CA THR A 68 6.02 18.50 27.01
C THR A 68 6.66 17.88 25.75
N TYR A 69 7.84 17.31 25.88
CA TYR A 69 8.46 16.51 24.82
C TYR A 69 8.65 15.08 25.29
N LYS A 70 8.41 14.11 24.39
CA LYS A 70 8.49 12.69 24.73
C LYS A 70 9.29 11.91 23.70
N PHE A 71 10.07 10.95 24.18
CA PHE A 71 10.63 9.87 23.37
C PHE A 71 10.55 8.54 24.13
N THR A 72 10.28 7.44 23.43
CA THR A 72 10.30 6.09 24.01
C THR A 72 11.59 5.38 23.61
N VAL A 73 12.48 5.19 24.58
CA VAL A 73 13.75 4.45 24.41
C VAL A 73 13.46 2.95 24.44
N ARG A 74 14.21 2.19 23.65
CA ARG A 74 14.12 0.73 23.60
C ARG A 74 15.49 0.11 23.84
N ALA A 75 15.60 -0.80 24.80
CA ALA A 75 16.82 -1.56 25.04
C ALA A 75 17.29 -2.30 23.77
N SER A 76 16.37 -2.70 22.89
CA SER A 76 16.70 -3.31 21.61
C SER A 76 17.53 -2.45 20.65
N GLU A 77 17.41 -1.14 20.74
CA GLU A 77 18.24 -0.19 19.98
C GLU A 77 19.64 -0.06 20.62
N HIS A 78 19.75 -0.42 21.91
CA HIS A 78 20.95 -0.39 22.74
C HIS A 78 21.45 -1.80 23.05
N LYS A 79 21.59 -2.64 22.01
CA LYS A 79 22.15 -4.01 22.08
C LYS A 79 21.42 -4.98 23.04
N ASN A 80 20.22 -4.62 23.51
CA ASN A 80 19.49 -5.29 24.59
C ASN A 80 20.25 -5.30 25.93
N SER A 81 21.12 -4.32 26.15
CA SER A 81 21.82 -4.13 27.42
C SER A 81 20.82 -3.90 28.56
N VAL A 82 21.20 -4.30 29.77
CA VAL A 82 20.37 -4.14 30.97
C VAL A 82 21.15 -3.43 32.07
N GLY A 83 20.47 -3.00 33.12
CA GLY A 83 21.07 -2.19 34.18
C GLY A 83 20.91 -0.70 33.92
N ASP A 84 21.90 0.09 34.31
CA ASP A 84 21.76 1.55 34.31
C ASP A 84 21.91 2.12 32.90
N TYR A 85 20.90 2.87 32.48
CA TYR A 85 20.91 3.70 31.28
C TYR A 85 21.11 5.14 31.68
N SER A 86 21.89 5.87 30.89
CA SER A 86 22.08 7.31 31.04
C SER A 86 21.35 8.03 29.91
N VAL A 87 20.60 9.08 30.26
CA VAL A 87 19.88 9.93 29.31
C VAL A 87 20.27 11.37 29.57
N HIS A 88 20.82 12.04 28.57
CA HIS A 88 21.16 13.45 28.64
C HIS A 88 20.13 14.28 27.86
N LEU A 89 20.03 15.57 28.21
CA LEU A 89 19.13 16.52 27.57
C LEU A 89 19.93 17.63 26.91
N TYR A 90 19.72 17.78 25.61
CA TYR A 90 20.25 18.88 24.81
C TYR A 90 19.13 19.61 24.08
N TYR A 91 19.27 20.93 23.96
CA TYR A 91 18.44 21.73 23.08
C TYR A 91 19.25 22.20 21.88
N VAL A 92 18.63 22.14 20.71
CA VAL A 92 19.07 22.92 19.55
C VAL A 92 18.31 24.24 19.59
N GLN A 93 19.03 25.35 19.74
CA GLN A 93 18.46 26.70 19.86
C GLN A 93 18.08 27.27 18.48
N ASN A 94 17.40 28.43 18.45
CA ASN A 94 16.98 29.06 17.20
C ASN A 94 18.17 29.53 16.34
N ASP A 95 19.30 29.88 16.98
CA ASP A 95 20.56 30.21 16.31
C ASP A 95 21.32 28.96 15.80
N GLY A 96 20.76 27.77 16.00
CA GLY A 96 21.32 26.49 15.58
C GLY A 96 22.33 25.89 16.57
N LYS A 97 22.68 26.57 17.66
CA LYS A 97 23.63 26.04 18.65
C LYS A 97 23.00 24.95 19.51
N MET A 98 23.82 23.95 19.84
CA MET A 98 23.44 22.89 20.76
C MET A 98 23.93 23.21 22.16
N VAL A 99 23.04 23.13 23.15
CA VAL A 99 23.35 23.41 24.57
C VAL A 99 22.90 22.24 25.44
N GLY A 100 23.78 21.83 26.37
CA GLY A 100 23.46 20.82 27.38
C GLY A 100 22.63 21.43 28.51
N VAL A 101 21.58 20.72 28.92
CA VAL A 101 20.61 21.17 29.92
C VAL A 101 20.74 20.36 31.21
N GLY A 102 20.85 19.04 31.09
CA GLY A 102 20.94 18.14 32.23
C GLY A 102 21.01 16.67 31.82
N GLY A 103 20.87 15.78 32.79
CA GLY A 103 20.84 14.34 32.55
C GLY A 103 20.17 13.60 33.70
N THR A 104 19.79 12.36 33.43
CA THR A 104 19.22 11.43 34.41
C THR A 104 19.66 10.01 34.09
N THR A 105 19.40 9.09 35.01
CA THR A 105 19.65 7.67 34.83
C THR A 105 18.39 6.86 35.14
N THR A 106 18.24 5.71 34.51
CA THR A 106 17.19 4.73 34.88
C THR A 106 17.72 3.32 34.80
N LYS A 107 17.21 2.43 35.65
CA LYS A 107 17.55 1.02 35.60
C LYS A 107 16.58 0.28 34.69
N VAL A 108 17.08 -0.26 33.59
CA VAL A 108 16.33 -1.08 32.65
C VAL A 108 16.55 -2.55 32.99
N SER A 109 15.47 -3.31 32.97
CA SER A 109 15.53 -4.77 33.01
C SER A 109 14.75 -5.31 31.82
N ILE A 110 15.17 -6.46 31.31
CA ILE A 110 14.40 -7.23 30.33
C ILE A 110 13.97 -8.50 31.05
N ALA A 111 12.68 -8.78 31.07
CA ALA A 111 12.15 -10.01 31.63
C ALA A 111 12.69 -11.20 30.81
N THR A 112 13.72 -11.86 31.34
CA THR A 112 14.33 -13.04 30.73
C THR A 112 13.33 -14.19 30.78
N GLY A 113 12.90 -14.66 29.60
CA GLY A 113 11.92 -15.74 29.45
C GLY A 113 10.58 -15.33 28.84
N GLU A 114 10.32 -14.04 28.62
CA GLU A 114 9.16 -13.64 27.81
C GLU A 114 9.38 -14.06 26.35
N LYS A 115 8.39 -14.75 25.78
CA LYS A 115 8.39 -15.06 24.35
C LYS A 115 7.93 -13.84 23.58
N PRO A 116 8.42 -13.63 22.34
CA PRO A 116 7.87 -12.62 21.45
C PRO A 116 6.35 -12.75 21.33
N GLN A 117 5.65 -11.63 21.45
CA GLN A 117 4.19 -11.56 21.44
C GLN A 117 3.72 -10.28 20.76
N GLY A 118 2.54 -10.35 20.14
CA GLY A 118 1.81 -9.16 19.68
C GLY A 118 0.34 -9.47 19.47
N LYS A 119 -0.49 -8.44 19.56
CA LYS A 119 -1.93 -8.55 19.30
C LYS A 119 -2.23 -8.13 17.87
N ILE A 120 -2.76 -9.06 17.08
CA ILE A 120 -3.28 -8.81 15.74
C ILE A 120 -4.73 -8.32 15.85
N SER A 121 -5.09 -7.28 15.11
CA SER A 121 -6.45 -6.78 14.96
C SER A 121 -6.75 -6.59 13.47
N ILE A 122 -7.90 -7.07 13.01
CA ILE A 122 -8.35 -6.87 11.64
C ILE A 122 -9.28 -5.66 11.60
N GLN A 123 -8.96 -4.71 10.72
CA GLN A 123 -9.67 -3.43 10.60
C GLN A 123 -10.04 -3.15 9.14
N ASN A 124 -10.88 -2.13 8.92
CA ASN A 124 -11.21 -1.59 7.58
C ASN A 124 -11.62 -2.67 6.57
N LYS A 125 -12.36 -3.68 7.03
CA LYS A 125 -12.76 -4.79 6.20
C LYS A 125 -13.81 -4.32 5.20
N ASN A 126 -13.43 -4.28 3.93
CA ASN A 126 -14.32 -3.99 2.82
C ASN A 126 -14.80 -5.31 2.21
N ASN A 127 -16.05 -5.64 2.50
CA ASN A 127 -16.66 -6.83 1.94
C ASN A 127 -17.03 -6.64 0.45
N GLU A 128 -16.97 -5.47 -0.17
CA GLU A 128 -17.22 -5.33 -1.61
C GLU A 128 -15.98 -5.64 -2.43
N THR A 129 -14.80 -5.24 -1.93
CA THR A 129 -13.51 -5.40 -2.63
C THR A 129 -12.64 -6.53 -2.08
N GLY A 130 -13.00 -7.09 -0.92
CA GLY A 130 -12.19 -8.10 -0.22
C GLY A 130 -10.95 -7.53 0.45
N GLU A 131 -10.92 -6.22 0.70
CA GLU A 131 -9.78 -5.52 1.31
C GLU A 131 -9.88 -5.48 2.83
N PHE A 132 -8.74 -5.50 3.53
CA PHE A 132 -8.69 -5.37 4.97
C PHE A 132 -7.32 -4.92 5.46
N ASP A 133 -7.28 -4.28 6.63
CA ASP A 133 -6.04 -3.93 7.32
C ASP A 133 -5.73 -4.97 8.41
N ILE A 134 -4.48 -5.41 8.47
CA ILE A 134 -3.90 -6.11 9.61
C ILE A 134 -3.15 -5.07 10.44
N VAL A 135 -3.52 -4.92 11.72
CA VAL A 135 -2.86 -4.03 12.67
C VAL A 135 -2.27 -4.83 13.83
N VAL A 136 -0.98 -4.68 14.08
CA VAL A 136 -0.26 -5.30 15.21
C VAL A 136 0.01 -4.27 16.29
N SER A 137 -0.40 -4.59 17.51
CA SER A 137 -0.26 -3.76 18.71
C SER A 137 0.31 -4.57 19.87
N GLY A 138 0.65 -3.91 20.99
CA GLY A 138 1.13 -4.61 22.19
C GLY A 138 2.41 -5.41 21.93
N VAL A 139 3.30 -4.87 21.11
CA VAL A 139 4.52 -5.55 20.65
C VAL A 139 5.45 -5.81 21.84
N VAL A 140 5.69 -7.09 22.12
CA VAL A 140 6.69 -7.58 23.07
C VAL A 140 7.72 -8.35 22.26
N ALA A 141 8.93 -7.83 22.18
CA ALA A 141 10.02 -8.44 21.44
C ALA A 141 11.32 -8.25 22.22
N PRO A 142 11.65 -9.16 23.15
CA PRO A 142 12.78 -8.99 24.06
C PRO A 142 14.15 -8.87 23.38
N GLU A 143 14.26 -9.36 22.15
CA GLU A 143 15.49 -9.26 21.33
C GLU A 143 15.43 -8.13 20.28
N GLY A 144 14.38 -7.30 20.34
CA GLY A 144 14.12 -6.23 19.38
C GLY A 144 13.33 -6.65 18.15
N VAL A 145 12.85 -5.64 17.43
CA VAL A 145 12.15 -5.78 16.14
C VAL A 145 12.90 -5.00 15.08
N LYS A 146 13.46 -5.72 14.11
CA LYS A 146 13.99 -5.20 12.85
C LYS A 146 12.89 -5.14 11.78
N THR A 147 12.05 -6.17 11.71
CA THR A 147 10.97 -6.27 10.72
C THR A 147 9.79 -7.05 11.29
N VAL A 148 8.57 -6.60 10.99
CA VAL A 148 7.33 -7.31 11.31
C VAL A 148 6.81 -7.99 10.05
N TYR A 149 6.76 -9.31 10.08
CA TYR A 149 6.20 -10.12 8.99
C TYR A 149 4.81 -10.63 9.35
N LEU A 150 3.94 -10.57 8.35
CA LEU A 150 2.57 -11.02 8.38
C LEU A 150 2.33 -12.04 7.26
N PRO A 151 2.73 -13.31 7.43
CA PRO A 151 2.34 -14.37 6.51
C PRO A 151 0.82 -14.52 6.56
N THR A 152 0.19 -14.36 5.40
CA THR A 152 -1.27 -14.41 5.26
C THR A 152 -1.62 -15.38 4.15
N TRP A 153 -2.66 -16.19 4.34
CA TRP A 153 -3.18 -17.10 3.33
C TRP A 153 -4.65 -17.41 3.59
N SER A 154 -5.39 -17.78 2.55
CA SER A 154 -6.75 -18.28 2.71
C SER A 154 -6.74 -19.76 3.06
N SER A 155 -7.67 -20.23 3.90
CA SER A 155 -7.84 -21.66 4.17
C SER A 155 -8.39 -22.43 2.96
N GLN A 156 -8.77 -21.73 1.89
CA GLN A 156 -9.24 -22.34 0.65
C GLN A 156 -8.06 -23.05 -0.02
N ASN A 157 -8.21 -24.35 -0.31
CA ASN A 157 -7.13 -25.17 -0.90
C ASN A 157 -5.81 -25.22 -0.10
N GLY A 158 -5.83 -24.92 1.20
CA GLY A 158 -4.68 -25.07 2.09
C GLY A 158 -3.86 -23.79 2.24
N GLN A 159 -2.61 -23.79 1.75
CA GLN A 159 -1.66 -22.67 1.82
C GLN A 159 -1.17 -22.29 0.40
N ASP A 160 -1.99 -22.51 -0.62
CA ASP A 160 -1.61 -22.35 -2.03
C ASP A 160 -1.52 -20.87 -2.47
N ASP A 161 -1.89 -19.94 -1.59
CA ASP A 161 -1.91 -18.50 -1.81
C ASP A 161 -1.17 -17.71 -0.70
N THR A 162 -0.24 -18.36 0.01
CA THR A 162 0.51 -17.70 1.10
C THR A 162 1.37 -16.55 0.59
N GLN A 163 1.18 -15.38 1.18
CA GLN A 163 1.97 -14.18 0.94
C GLN A 163 2.63 -13.71 2.23
N TRP A 164 3.91 -13.36 2.16
CA TRP A 164 4.66 -12.80 3.29
C TRP A 164 4.70 -11.28 3.17
N TYR A 165 3.88 -10.61 3.96
CA TYR A 165 3.86 -9.16 3.95
C TYR A 165 4.77 -8.56 5.02
N THR A 166 5.46 -7.48 4.68
CA THR A 166 6.13 -6.62 5.65
C THR A 166 5.18 -5.52 6.12
N ALA A 167 4.97 -5.41 7.43
CA ALA A 167 4.13 -4.38 8.02
C ALA A 167 4.91 -3.07 8.26
N GLU A 168 4.23 -1.95 8.07
CA GLU A 168 4.80 -0.62 8.20
C GLU A 168 4.56 -0.07 9.62
N ARG A 169 5.61 0.44 10.26
CA ARG A 169 5.51 1.03 11.59
C ARG A 169 4.78 2.38 11.54
N GLN A 170 3.74 2.50 12.34
CA GLN A 170 2.91 3.70 12.48
C GLN A 170 3.49 4.65 13.53
N ALA A 171 3.06 5.91 13.52
CA ALA A 171 3.54 6.94 14.45
C ALA A 171 3.19 6.62 15.92
N ASP A 172 2.07 5.94 16.16
CA ASP A 172 1.63 5.48 17.49
C ASP A 172 2.37 4.22 17.99
N GLY A 173 3.29 3.68 17.18
CA GLY A 173 4.08 2.49 17.51
C GLY A 173 3.42 1.16 17.13
N THR A 174 2.21 1.16 16.58
CA THR A 174 1.61 -0.03 15.96
C THR A 174 2.26 -0.35 14.62
N TYR A 175 2.02 -1.54 14.07
CA TYR A 175 2.40 -1.89 12.70
C TYR A 175 1.16 -2.19 11.89
N ARG A 176 1.10 -1.73 10.64
CA ARG A 176 -0.06 -1.93 9.76
C ARG A 176 0.35 -2.53 8.43
N LYS A 177 -0.49 -3.40 7.90
CA LYS A 177 -0.47 -3.79 6.48
C LYS A 177 -1.87 -3.84 5.91
N HIS A 178 -2.06 -3.22 4.75
CA HIS A 178 -3.27 -3.38 3.95
C HIS A 178 -3.15 -4.60 3.04
N ILE A 179 -4.21 -5.40 2.98
CA ILE A 179 -4.28 -6.69 2.26
C ILE A 179 -5.45 -6.64 1.29
N TYR A 180 -5.22 -7.19 0.10
CA TYR A 180 -6.24 -7.37 -0.93
C TYR A 180 -6.53 -8.86 -1.10
N ALA A 181 -7.80 -9.28 -1.02
CA ALA A 181 -8.17 -10.66 -1.33
C ALA A 181 -7.74 -11.10 -2.75
N ARG A 182 -7.62 -10.16 -3.68
CA ARG A 182 -7.13 -10.44 -5.05
C ARG A 182 -5.70 -10.98 -5.09
N ASP A 183 -4.86 -10.60 -4.12
CA ASP A 183 -3.49 -11.13 -3.97
C ASP A 183 -3.49 -12.58 -3.43
N HIS A 184 -4.66 -13.02 -2.95
CA HIS A 184 -4.97 -14.36 -2.46
C HIS A 184 -6.03 -15.02 -3.36
N LYS A 185 -5.92 -14.82 -4.69
CA LYS A 185 -6.78 -15.45 -5.71
C LYS A 185 -8.28 -15.12 -5.58
N ASN A 186 -8.61 -14.02 -4.90
CA ASN A 186 -9.98 -13.68 -4.48
C ASN A 186 -10.68 -14.78 -3.68
N SER A 187 -9.90 -15.62 -2.99
CA SER A 187 -10.42 -16.68 -2.13
C SER A 187 -11.34 -16.08 -1.07
N GLN A 188 -12.46 -16.75 -0.81
CA GLN A 188 -13.44 -16.31 0.18
C GLN A 188 -13.44 -17.27 1.36
N GLY A 189 -13.91 -16.79 2.51
CA GLY A 189 -13.95 -17.56 3.74
C GLY A 189 -12.78 -17.21 4.66
N GLU A 190 -12.29 -18.21 5.38
CA GLU A 190 -11.28 -18.01 6.42
C GLU A 190 -9.90 -17.67 5.83
N TYR A 191 -9.26 -16.67 6.40
CA TYR A 191 -7.88 -16.28 6.18
C TYR A 191 -7.13 -16.43 7.50
N ASN A 192 -5.92 -16.95 7.41
CA ASN A 192 -4.99 -17.11 8.52
C ASN A 192 -3.94 -16.01 8.41
N VAL A 193 -3.67 -15.33 9.52
CA VAL A 193 -2.62 -14.32 9.63
C VAL A 193 -1.68 -14.75 10.73
N HIS A 194 -0.42 -15.00 10.39
CA HIS A 194 0.63 -15.23 11.36
C HIS A 194 1.41 -13.95 11.64
N LEU A 195 2.09 -13.91 12.78
CA LEU A 195 2.92 -12.79 13.19
C LEU A 195 4.32 -13.30 13.52
N TYR A 196 5.32 -12.73 12.84
CA TYR A 196 6.72 -12.97 13.10
C TYR A 196 7.49 -11.67 13.27
N TYR A 197 8.44 -11.67 14.19
CA TYR A 197 9.45 -10.62 14.33
C TYR A 197 10.80 -11.12 13.85
N LEU A 198 11.40 -10.42 12.91
CA LEU A 198 12.83 -10.51 12.67
C LEU A 198 13.52 -9.62 13.69
N ASN A 199 14.39 -10.17 14.54
CA ASN A 199 15.10 -9.38 15.54
C ASN A 199 16.39 -8.76 14.98
N ASN A 200 17.08 -7.98 15.82
CA ASN A 200 18.34 -7.33 15.44
C ASN A 200 19.51 -8.31 15.23
N ARG A 201 19.35 -9.56 15.65
CA ARG A 201 20.27 -10.68 15.40
C ARG A 201 19.92 -11.48 14.13
N ASN A 202 18.96 -11.00 13.33
CA ASN A 202 18.43 -11.66 12.14
C ASN A 202 17.79 -13.03 12.40
N GLN A 203 17.27 -13.26 13.60
CA GLN A 203 16.50 -14.46 13.94
C GLN A 203 15.01 -14.16 13.79
N LEU A 204 14.32 -15.05 13.08
CA LEU A 204 12.88 -14.98 12.89
C LEU A 204 12.19 -15.69 14.06
N GLN A 205 11.29 -14.97 14.75
CA GLN A 205 10.61 -15.48 15.93
C GLN A 205 9.10 -15.34 15.77
N GLY A 206 8.36 -16.43 15.99
CA GLY A 206 6.90 -16.43 15.98
C GLY A 206 6.35 -15.72 17.22
N ALA A 207 5.41 -14.80 16.99
CA ALA A 207 4.87 -13.92 18.02
C ALA A 207 3.33 -13.96 18.12
N GLY A 208 2.66 -14.75 17.28
CA GLY A 208 1.22 -14.98 17.37
C GLY A 208 0.59 -15.38 16.05
N GLY A 209 -0.73 -15.51 16.07
CA GLY A 209 -1.55 -15.73 14.90
C GLY A 209 -3.01 -15.38 15.20
N GLU A 210 -3.76 -15.05 14.16
CA GLU A 210 -5.17 -14.69 14.21
C GLU A 210 -5.87 -15.15 12.93
N LYS A 211 -7.18 -15.33 13.00
CA LYS A 211 -8.00 -15.67 11.84
C LYS A 211 -9.00 -14.58 11.53
N THR A 212 -9.37 -14.47 10.26
CA THR A 212 -10.47 -13.59 9.85
C THR A 212 -11.22 -14.19 8.70
N THR A 213 -12.52 -13.92 8.62
CA THR A 213 -13.33 -14.41 7.50
C THR A 213 -13.48 -13.28 6.51
N ILE A 214 -12.95 -13.40 5.29
CA ILE A 214 -13.21 -12.47 4.20
C ILE A 214 -14.44 -12.96 3.41
N SER A 215 -15.39 -12.06 3.19
CA SER A 215 -16.56 -12.35 2.36
C SER A 215 -16.66 -11.22 1.36
N ILE A 216 -16.55 -11.55 0.08
CA ILE A 216 -16.70 -10.57 -0.98
C ILE A 216 -18.17 -10.58 -1.36
N LYS A 217 -18.95 -9.64 -0.80
CA LYS A 217 -20.24 -9.19 -1.32
C LYS A 217 -20.01 -8.78 -2.77
N HIS A 218 -20.12 -9.75 -3.66
CA HIS A 218 -20.66 -9.44 -4.96
C HIS A 218 -22.06 -8.85 -4.68
N PRO A 219 -22.37 -7.59 -5.03
CA PRO A 219 -23.76 -7.26 -5.32
C PRO A 219 -24.24 -8.38 -6.25
N GLN A 220 -25.32 -9.08 -5.87
CA GLN A 220 -25.83 -10.31 -6.49
C GLN A 220 -25.09 -10.64 -7.79
N SER A 221 -24.17 -11.62 -7.76
CA SER A 221 -23.28 -11.96 -8.89
C SER A 221 -23.92 -11.52 -10.19
N PRO A 222 -23.36 -10.51 -10.88
CA PRO A 222 -23.90 -10.13 -12.16
C PRO A 222 -23.91 -11.40 -13.01
N SER A 223 -25.11 -11.89 -13.33
CA SER A 223 -25.32 -13.33 -13.56
C SER A 223 -24.62 -13.86 -14.81
N SER A 224 -24.10 -12.94 -15.64
CA SER A 224 -23.43 -13.21 -16.90
C SER A 224 -21.95 -12.83 -16.89
N GLN A 225 -21.15 -13.46 -17.76
CA GLN A 225 -19.74 -13.08 -17.97
C GLN A 225 -19.59 -11.59 -18.36
N ARG A 226 -20.55 -11.07 -19.13
CA ARG A 226 -20.60 -9.67 -19.57
C ARG A 226 -20.63 -8.71 -18.39
N ASP A 227 -21.54 -8.93 -17.47
CA ASP A 227 -21.74 -7.99 -16.37
C ASP A 227 -20.54 -7.95 -15.41
N ARG A 228 -19.80 -9.07 -15.28
CA ARG A 228 -18.53 -9.09 -14.53
C ARG A 228 -17.46 -8.20 -15.17
N VAL A 229 -17.31 -8.27 -16.49
CA VAL A 229 -16.40 -7.38 -17.23
C VAL A 229 -16.77 -5.91 -17.01
N LEU A 230 -18.06 -5.59 -17.11
CA LEU A 230 -18.55 -4.23 -16.91
C LEU A 230 -18.31 -3.73 -15.48
N ALA A 231 -18.57 -4.56 -14.47
CA ALA A 231 -18.31 -4.23 -13.08
C ALA A 231 -16.81 -4.02 -12.81
N ALA A 232 -15.95 -4.91 -13.34
CA ALA A 232 -14.50 -4.81 -13.21
C ALA A 232 -13.95 -3.55 -13.88
N ALA A 233 -14.42 -3.22 -15.08
CA ALA A 233 -14.05 -1.98 -15.77
C ALA A 233 -14.53 -0.75 -14.97
N ALA A 234 -15.77 -0.74 -14.49
CA ALA A 234 -16.36 0.36 -13.74
C ALA A 234 -15.63 0.64 -12.42
N ALA A 235 -15.16 -0.41 -11.74
CA ALA A 235 -14.39 -0.30 -10.49
C ALA A 235 -13.03 0.41 -10.67
N MET A 236 -12.53 0.49 -11.91
CA MET A 236 -11.25 1.11 -12.23
C MET A 236 -11.37 2.59 -12.63
N VAL A 237 -12.59 3.12 -12.79
CA VAL A 237 -12.82 4.52 -13.16
C VAL A 237 -12.14 5.46 -12.17
N GLY A 238 -11.34 6.41 -12.69
CA GLY A 238 -10.54 7.35 -11.91
C GLY A 238 -9.10 6.89 -11.62
N VAL A 239 -8.72 5.65 -11.98
CA VAL A 239 -7.33 5.20 -11.91
C VAL A 239 -6.48 6.00 -12.89
N LYS A 240 -5.43 6.66 -12.37
CA LYS A 240 -4.50 7.50 -13.15
C LYS A 240 -3.23 6.75 -13.52
N GLY A 241 -2.64 7.07 -14.68
CA GLY A 241 -1.32 6.56 -15.02
C GLY A 241 -0.26 7.02 -14.00
N GLY A 242 0.67 6.12 -13.70
CA GLY A 242 1.67 6.28 -12.63
C GLY A 242 1.17 5.99 -11.22
N SER A 243 -0.13 5.77 -11.01
CA SER A 243 -0.65 5.32 -9.73
C SER A 243 -0.25 3.87 -9.42
N ALA A 244 -0.34 3.47 -8.15
CA ALA A 244 -0.10 2.09 -7.74
C ALA A 244 -1.00 1.09 -8.49
N GLU A 245 -2.27 1.45 -8.76
CA GLU A 245 -3.17 0.59 -9.51
C GLU A 245 -2.79 0.49 -10.99
N HIS A 246 -2.30 1.57 -11.61
CA HIS A 246 -1.74 1.50 -12.96
C HIS A 246 -0.53 0.57 -13.05
N HIS A 247 0.41 0.68 -12.09
CA HIS A 247 1.54 -0.25 -12.02
C HIS A 247 1.09 -1.70 -11.81
N ARG A 248 0.00 -1.92 -11.07
CA ARG A 248 -0.61 -3.25 -10.93
C ARG A 248 -1.16 -3.78 -12.25
N LEU A 249 -1.84 -2.97 -13.08
CA LEU A 249 -2.28 -3.39 -14.41
C LEU A 249 -1.10 -3.86 -15.27
N VAL A 250 0.00 -3.11 -15.28
CA VAL A 250 1.23 -3.48 -16.02
C VAL A 250 1.83 -4.79 -15.49
N ASN A 251 1.90 -4.94 -14.17
CA ASN A 251 2.39 -6.17 -13.54
C ASN A 251 1.50 -7.38 -13.86
N ASP A 252 0.19 -7.21 -13.83
CA ASP A 252 -0.78 -8.26 -14.14
C ASP A 252 -0.63 -8.75 -15.56
N TYR A 253 -0.51 -7.83 -16.53
CA TYR A 253 -0.21 -8.18 -17.92
C TYR A 253 1.10 -8.98 -18.03
N ASN A 254 2.16 -8.52 -17.36
CA ASN A 254 3.48 -9.14 -17.39
C ASN A 254 3.59 -10.47 -16.61
N SER A 255 2.61 -10.78 -15.75
CA SER A 255 2.58 -12.00 -14.94
C SER A 255 2.32 -13.26 -15.78
N VAL A 256 1.66 -13.11 -16.94
CA VAL A 256 1.37 -14.23 -17.85
C VAL A 256 2.63 -14.72 -18.54
N LYS A 257 2.85 -16.05 -18.51
CA LYS A 257 3.98 -16.72 -19.16
C LYS A 257 3.50 -17.83 -20.12
N PRO A 258 4.06 -17.92 -21.34
CA PRO A 258 4.95 -16.93 -21.96
C PRO A 258 4.24 -15.56 -22.09
N LEU A 259 5.03 -14.48 -22.18
CA LEU A 259 4.47 -13.13 -22.32
C LEU A 259 3.55 -13.10 -23.57
N PRO A 260 2.34 -12.52 -23.50
CA PRO A 260 1.33 -12.64 -24.56
C PRO A 260 1.83 -12.35 -25.97
N VAL A 261 2.72 -11.36 -26.12
CA VAL A 261 3.32 -10.96 -27.40
C VAL A 261 4.85 -10.95 -27.36
N GLY A 262 5.44 -11.69 -26.41
CA GLY A 262 6.89 -11.72 -26.21
C GLY A 262 7.50 -10.41 -25.67
N TYR A 263 6.68 -9.42 -25.35
CA TYR A 263 7.09 -8.12 -24.83
C TYR A 263 6.67 -7.95 -23.37
N ALA A 264 7.60 -7.46 -22.55
CA ALA A 264 7.31 -7.06 -21.17
C ALA A 264 6.98 -5.56 -21.17
N VAL A 265 5.73 -5.26 -20.87
CA VAL A 265 5.18 -3.91 -20.86
C VAL A 265 5.81 -3.06 -19.75
N LYS A 266 6.02 -1.78 -20.02
CA LYS A 266 6.57 -0.81 -19.06
C LYS A 266 5.47 0.13 -18.56
N ASN A 267 5.69 0.72 -17.38
CA ASN A 267 4.81 1.76 -16.83
C ASN A 267 4.78 3.06 -17.64
N SER A 268 5.66 3.21 -18.64
CA SER A 268 5.70 4.34 -19.56
C SER A 268 4.93 4.09 -20.87
N ASP A 269 4.51 2.85 -21.12
CA ASP A 269 3.84 2.48 -22.37
C ASP A 269 2.37 2.94 -22.31
N ASP A 270 1.77 3.19 -23.49
CA ASP A 270 0.34 3.47 -23.57
C ASP A 270 -0.48 2.25 -23.11
N TRP A 271 -1.50 2.51 -22.28
CA TRP A 271 -2.14 1.46 -21.48
C TRP A 271 -3.64 1.29 -21.67
N CYS A 272 -4.19 1.85 -22.74
CA CYS A 272 -5.59 1.60 -23.13
C CYS A 272 -5.86 0.12 -23.39
N ASP A 273 -4.98 -0.56 -24.13
CA ASP A 273 -5.17 -1.97 -24.46
C ASP A 273 -4.73 -2.92 -23.33
N ILE A 274 -3.73 -2.50 -22.55
CA ILE A 274 -3.35 -3.18 -21.31
C ILE A 274 -4.55 -3.22 -20.36
N PHE A 275 -5.26 -2.10 -20.22
CA PHE A 275 -6.48 -2.02 -19.42
C PHE A 275 -7.51 -3.05 -19.92
N THR A 276 -7.90 -3.01 -21.19
CA THR A 276 -8.90 -3.93 -21.76
C THR A 276 -8.48 -5.40 -21.58
N THR A 277 -7.23 -5.75 -21.90
CA THR A 277 -6.72 -7.12 -21.73
C THR A 277 -6.75 -7.57 -20.27
N VAL A 278 -6.30 -6.72 -19.34
CA VAL A 278 -6.22 -7.09 -17.92
C VAL A 278 -7.59 -7.19 -17.27
N ILE A 279 -8.59 -6.39 -17.67
CA ILE A 279 -9.96 -6.55 -17.20
C ILE A 279 -10.48 -7.95 -17.52
N PHE A 280 -10.38 -8.41 -18.77
CA PHE A 280 -10.82 -9.76 -19.13
C PHE A 280 -9.94 -10.84 -18.48
N GLN A 281 -8.64 -10.58 -18.30
CA GLN A 281 -7.73 -11.51 -17.63
C GLN A 281 -8.08 -11.74 -16.16
N ARG A 282 -8.36 -10.67 -15.41
CA ARG A 282 -8.74 -10.75 -13.99
C ARG A 282 -10.04 -11.54 -13.80
N GLU A 283 -10.95 -11.46 -14.78
CA GLU A 283 -12.22 -12.20 -14.78
C GLU A 283 -12.11 -13.64 -15.34
N GLY A 284 -10.91 -14.07 -15.78
CA GLY A 284 -10.70 -15.39 -16.36
C GLY A 284 -11.32 -15.57 -17.76
N LEU A 285 -11.51 -14.47 -18.50
CA LEU A 285 -12.21 -14.41 -19.80
C LEU A 285 -11.30 -14.03 -20.97
N SER A 286 -9.98 -14.15 -20.81
CA SER A 286 -9.04 -13.83 -21.89
C SER A 286 -9.20 -14.69 -23.15
N ASP A 287 -9.86 -15.84 -23.07
CA ASP A 287 -10.17 -16.67 -24.25
C ASP A 287 -11.20 -16.00 -25.17
N LEU A 288 -12.02 -15.09 -24.65
CA LEU A 288 -13.04 -14.40 -25.43
C LEU A 288 -12.47 -13.30 -26.35
N ILE A 289 -11.31 -12.73 -25.99
CA ILE A 289 -10.75 -11.56 -26.69
C ILE A 289 -9.27 -11.73 -27.08
N GLY A 290 -8.57 -12.68 -26.44
CA GLY A 290 -7.11 -12.80 -26.51
C GLY A 290 -6.38 -11.97 -25.45
N ARG A 291 -5.11 -11.70 -25.70
CA ARG A 291 -4.26 -10.85 -24.86
C ARG A 291 -3.33 -10.03 -25.74
N GLU A 292 -3.38 -8.71 -25.58
CA GLU A 292 -2.51 -7.73 -26.25
C GLU A 292 -2.35 -6.45 -25.41
N CYS A 293 -1.28 -5.72 -25.66
CA CYS A 293 -0.97 -4.37 -25.20
C CYS A 293 -0.84 -3.36 -26.37
N GLY A 294 -1.55 -3.54 -27.48
CA GLY A 294 -1.38 -2.82 -28.74
C GLY A 294 -2.59 -3.01 -29.65
N VAL A 295 -3.35 -1.93 -29.82
CA VAL A 295 -4.72 -1.95 -30.35
C VAL A 295 -4.83 -2.60 -31.74
N GLU A 296 -4.00 -2.20 -32.71
CA GLU A 296 -4.04 -2.78 -34.07
C GLU A 296 -3.81 -4.29 -34.05
N ARG A 297 -2.85 -4.74 -33.24
CA ARG A 297 -2.52 -6.17 -33.14
C ARG A 297 -3.63 -6.92 -32.40
N HIS A 298 -4.34 -6.28 -31.48
CA HIS A 298 -5.52 -6.86 -30.83
C HIS A 298 -6.68 -7.02 -31.81
N ILE A 299 -6.90 -6.06 -32.71
CA ILE A 299 -7.88 -6.19 -33.80
C ILE A 299 -7.60 -7.41 -34.68
N HIS A 300 -6.32 -7.71 -34.97
CA HIS A 300 -5.97 -8.94 -35.69
C HIS A 300 -6.36 -10.21 -34.92
N ILE A 301 -6.31 -10.20 -33.58
CA ILE A 301 -6.83 -11.30 -32.75
C ILE A 301 -8.35 -11.37 -32.87
N PHE A 302 -9.05 -10.23 -32.76
CA PHE A 302 -10.52 -10.18 -32.89
C PHE A 302 -11.00 -10.71 -34.25
N LYS A 303 -10.27 -10.38 -35.33
CA LYS A 303 -10.50 -10.92 -36.68
C LYS A 303 -10.31 -12.44 -36.71
N ARG A 304 -9.25 -12.98 -36.10
CA ARG A 304 -9.01 -14.44 -36.01
C ARG A 304 -10.07 -15.17 -35.17
N LEU A 305 -10.58 -14.52 -34.12
CA LEU A 305 -11.67 -15.06 -33.29
C LEU A 305 -13.04 -14.97 -33.99
N GLY A 306 -13.14 -14.22 -35.10
CA GLY A 306 -14.40 -14.00 -35.82
C GLY A 306 -15.41 -13.22 -34.98
N ILE A 307 -14.93 -12.23 -34.22
CA ILE A 307 -15.75 -11.35 -33.38
C ILE A 307 -15.67 -9.87 -33.80
N TRP A 308 -14.82 -9.55 -34.78
CA TRP A 308 -14.59 -8.18 -35.24
C TRP A 308 -15.61 -7.72 -36.28
N ASN A 309 -16.11 -6.50 -36.09
CA ASN A 309 -16.94 -5.75 -37.02
C ASN A 309 -16.29 -4.39 -37.32
N GLU A 310 -15.89 -4.18 -38.57
CA GLU A 310 -15.21 -2.95 -39.05
C GLU A 310 -16.20 -1.79 -39.31
N ASP A 311 -17.51 -2.00 -39.17
CA ASP A 311 -18.48 -0.93 -39.42
C ASP A 311 -18.72 -0.05 -38.19
N GLY A 312 -18.05 1.10 -38.14
CA GLY A 312 -18.27 2.12 -37.11
C GLY A 312 -19.67 2.76 -37.10
N ASN A 313 -20.52 2.49 -38.11
CA ASN A 313 -21.94 2.86 -38.09
C ASN A 313 -22.84 1.86 -37.36
N SER A 314 -22.32 0.68 -37.03
CA SER A 314 -23.10 -0.35 -36.34
C SER A 314 -23.37 0.03 -34.88
N THR A 315 -24.43 -0.56 -34.32
CA THR A 315 -24.80 -0.39 -32.92
C THR A 315 -24.14 -1.51 -32.09
N PRO A 316 -23.21 -1.20 -31.17
CA PRO A 316 -22.60 -2.22 -30.30
C PRO A 316 -23.54 -2.60 -29.15
N GLU A 317 -23.20 -3.67 -28.45
CA GLU A 317 -23.83 -4.06 -27.19
C GLU A 317 -22.95 -3.74 -25.98
N ALA A 318 -23.56 -3.73 -24.78
CA ALA A 318 -22.81 -3.64 -23.54
C ALA A 318 -21.83 -4.82 -23.41
N GLY A 319 -20.59 -4.53 -23.04
CA GLY A 319 -19.49 -5.49 -22.97
C GLY A 319 -18.76 -5.72 -24.30
N ASP A 320 -19.20 -5.11 -25.40
CA ASP A 320 -18.39 -5.07 -26.62
C ASP A 320 -17.13 -4.22 -26.39
N ILE A 321 -16.10 -4.51 -27.16
CA ILE A 321 -14.88 -3.71 -27.22
C ILE A 321 -15.02 -2.73 -28.37
N ILE A 322 -14.81 -1.45 -28.11
CA ILE A 322 -14.81 -0.38 -29.12
C ILE A 322 -13.37 0.03 -29.41
N THR A 323 -13.05 0.32 -30.67
CA THR A 323 -11.74 0.84 -31.06
C THR A 323 -11.87 2.10 -31.91
N PHE A 324 -10.81 2.90 -31.91
CA PHE A 324 -10.79 4.20 -32.56
C PHE A 324 -9.57 4.34 -33.48
N ASN A 325 -9.77 5.03 -34.60
CA ASN A 325 -8.73 5.60 -35.43
C ASN A 325 -8.95 7.11 -35.49
N TRP A 326 -7.99 7.86 -34.95
CA TRP A 326 -8.04 9.31 -34.82
C TRP A 326 -7.59 10.05 -36.07
N ASP A 327 -6.96 9.37 -37.03
CA ASP A 327 -6.53 9.95 -38.31
C ASP A 327 -7.69 10.32 -39.23
N GLN A 328 -8.91 9.87 -38.92
CA GLN A 328 -10.11 10.14 -39.71
C GLN A 328 -11.32 10.46 -38.83
N ASN A 329 -12.13 11.43 -39.26
CA ASN A 329 -13.30 11.94 -38.55
C ASN A 329 -14.64 11.72 -39.30
N SER A 330 -14.68 10.77 -40.24
CA SER A 330 -15.87 10.34 -40.98
C SER A 330 -15.91 8.82 -41.13
N GLN A 331 -17.09 8.24 -41.37
CA GLN A 331 -17.25 6.82 -41.71
C GLN A 331 -17.21 6.60 -43.24
N GLN A 332 -16.79 5.45 -43.76
CA GLN A 332 -16.17 4.31 -43.05
C GLN A 332 -14.73 4.65 -42.63
N ASN A 333 -14.33 4.24 -41.43
CA ASN A 333 -12.99 4.46 -40.89
C ASN A 333 -12.32 3.11 -40.60
N ASP A 334 -11.35 2.70 -41.43
CA ASP A 334 -10.71 1.38 -41.40
C ASP A 334 -9.16 1.44 -41.28
N GLY A 335 -8.62 2.63 -41.02
CA GLY A 335 -7.18 2.88 -40.84
C GLY A 335 -6.63 2.36 -39.51
N TRP A 336 -5.36 2.69 -39.22
CA TRP A 336 -4.65 2.18 -38.04
C TRP A 336 -5.36 2.58 -36.74
N ALA A 337 -5.53 1.64 -35.80
CA ALA A 337 -6.23 1.93 -34.55
C ALA A 337 -5.28 2.47 -33.47
N ASP A 338 -5.71 3.58 -32.85
CA ASP A 338 -4.97 4.30 -31.82
C ASP A 338 -5.45 3.97 -30.41
N HIS A 339 -6.75 3.70 -30.25
CA HIS A 339 -7.36 3.60 -28.93
C HIS A 339 -8.42 2.50 -28.85
N ILE A 340 -8.67 2.02 -27.63
CA ILE A 340 -9.57 0.92 -27.33
C ILE A 340 -10.27 1.14 -26.00
N GLY A 341 -11.49 0.66 -25.88
CA GLY A 341 -12.32 0.75 -24.68
C GLY A 341 -13.33 -0.37 -24.58
N ILE A 342 -14.08 -0.38 -23.48
CA ILE A 342 -15.18 -1.31 -23.25
C ILE A 342 -16.49 -0.52 -23.28
N VAL A 343 -17.46 -0.96 -24.08
CA VAL A 343 -18.80 -0.38 -24.15
C VAL A 343 -19.55 -0.71 -22.86
N GLU A 344 -19.89 0.31 -22.06
CA GLU A 344 -20.65 0.18 -20.82
C GLU A 344 -22.15 -0.01 -21.09
N LYS A 345 -22.70 0.80 -22.01
CA LYS A 345 -24.09 0.72 -22.47
C LYS A 345 -24.30 1.51 -23.76
N VAL A 346 -25.43 1.28 -24.43
CA VAL A 346 -25.93 2.12 -25.53
C VAL A 346 -27.33 2.60 -25.19
N GLU A 347 -27.56 3.91 -25.28
CA GLU A 347 -28.85 4.52 -24.96
C GLU A 347 -29.10 5.72 -25.87
N ASN A 348 -30.28 5.79 -26.50
CA ASN A 348 -30.68 6.91 -27.36
C ASN A 348 -29.68 7.26 -28.48
N GLY A 349 -29.04 6.24 -29.07
CA GLY A 349 -28.04 6.43 -30.13
C GLY A 349 -26.67 6.91 -29.63
N ILE A 350 -26.45 6.93 -28.32
CA ILE A 350 -25.18 7.26 -27.67
C ILE A 350 -24.57 5.99 -27.08
N ILE A 351 -23.32 5.74 -27.45
CA ILE A 351 -22.46 4.70 -26.90
C ILE A 351 -21.76 5.30 -25.67
N HIS A 352 -21.88 4.65 -24.53
CA HIS A 352 -21.14 4.97 -23.30
C HIS A 352 -20.02 3.96 -23.13
N THR A 353 -18.81 4.41 -22.82
CA THR A 353 -17.62 3.57 -22.76
C THR A 353 -16.86 3.77 -21.45
N ILE A 354 -16.05 2.79 -21.07
CA ILE A 354 -15.01 2.89 -20.03
C ILE A 354 -13.67 2.60 -20.69
N GLU A 355 -12.75 3.57 -20.60
CA GLU A 355 -11.52 3.60 -21.40
C GLU A 355 -10.31 3.88 -20.52
N GLY A 356 -9.34 2.97 -20.54
CA GLY A 356 -8.04 3.18 -19.91
C GLY A 356 -7.17 4.15 -20.71
N ASN A 357 -6.25 4.84 -20.04
CA ASN A 357 -5.38 5.84 -20.65
C ASN A 357 -6.10 6.98 -21.40
N SER A 358 -7.35 7.27 -21.05
CA SER A 358 -8.11 8.39 -21.61
C SER A 358 -7.70 9.68 -20.90
N ASN A 359 -6.80 10.44 -21.52
CA ASN A 359 -6.07 11.55 -20.87
C ASN A 359 -5.34 11.08 -19.58
N ASN A 360 -4.61 9.96 -19.67
CA ASN A 360 -3.86 9.35 -18.58
C ASN A 360 -4.70 8.92 -17.35
N GLU A 361 -5.97 8.55 -17.57
CA GLU A 361 -6.89 8.07 -16.54
C GLU A 361 -7.89 7.05 -17.13
N VAL A 362 -8.44 6.16 -16.31
CA VAL A 362 -9.63 5.37 -16.70
C VAL A 362 -10.86 6.27 -16.63
N LYS A 363 -11.46 6.60 -17.77
CA LYS A 363 -12.58 7.53 -17.85
C LYS A 363 -13.81 6.90 -18.50
N ARG A 364 -14.97 7.44 -18.13
CA ARG A 364 -16.21 7.25 -18.89
C ARG A 364 -16.29 8.28 -20.00
N ASN A 365 -16.50 7.83 -21.22
CA ASN A 365 -16.65 8.65 -22.41
C ASN A 365 -17.98 8.35 -23.11
N THR A 366 -18.39 9.23 -24.03
CA THR A 366 -19.60 9.04 -24.83
C THR A 366 -19.38 9.42 -26.30
N TYR A 367 -19.99 8.64 -27.19
CA TYR A 367 -19.89 8.83 -28.64
C TYR A 367 -21.25 8.61 -29.28
N ARG A 368 -21.57 9.35 -30.34
CA ARG A 368 -22.72 9.00 -31.19
C ARG A 368 -22.39 7.75 -31.98
N ILE A 369 -23.39 6.90 -32.23
CA ILE A 369 -23.27 5.83 -33.22
C ILE A 369 -22.88 6.46 -34.57
N GLY A 370 -21.92 5.85 -35.29
CA GLY A 370 -21.36 6.42 -36.52
C GLY A 370 -20.40 7.60 -36.29
N HIS A 371 -19.96 7.87 -35.06
CA HIS A 371 -18.92 8.88 -34.82
C HIS A 371 -17.67 8.56 -35.65
N GLY A 372 -17.14 9.57 -36.33
CA GLY A 372 -16.17 9.34 -37.38
C GLY A 372 -14.82 8.74 -36.95
N ASN A 373 -14.43 8.92 -35.68
CA ASN A 373 -13.23 8.28 -35.13
C ASN A 373 -13.44 6.81 -34.72
N ILE A 374 -14.67 6.31 -34.68
CA ILE A 374 -14.91 4.90 -34.35
C ILE A 374 -14.41 4.07 -35.53
N ARG A 375 -13.49 3.14 -35.28
CA ARG A 375 -13.07 2.21 -36.32
C ARG A 375 -14.03 1.04 -36.40
N GLY A 376 -14.35 0.45 -35.25
CA GLY A 376 -15.21 -0.72 -35.21
C GLY A 376 -15.27 -1.33 -33.83
N PHE A 377 -15.91 -2.49 -33.76
CA PHE A 377 -16.27 -3.18 -32.54
C PHE A 377 -15.83 -4.63 -32.57
N ALA A 378 -15.42 -5.18 -31.44
CA ALA A 378 -15.33 -6.62 -31.23
C ALA A 378 -16.41 -7.05 -30.25
N SER A 379 -17.15 -8.12 -30.58
CA SER A 379 -18.25 -8.64 -29.76
C SER A 379 -17.87 -9.99 -29.12
N PRO A 380 -17.34 -9.99 -27.88
CA PRO A 380 -16.95 -11.22 -27.20
C PRO A 380 -18.16 -12.15 -27.00
N ARG A 381 -17.94 -13.45 -27.18
CA ARG A 381 -19.00 -14.47 -27.07
C ARG A 381 -19.22 -14.89 -25.61
N TYR A 382 -19.81 -13.99 -24.83
CA TYR A 382 -20.18 -14.24 -23.43
C TYR A 382 -21.14 -15.43 -23.29
N ARG A 383 -20.98 -16.19 -22.21
CA ARG A 383 -21.82 -17.34 -21.84
C ARG A 383 -22.80 -17.01 -20.73
#